data_AF-A0A9D1IX90-F1
#
_entry.id   AF-A0A9D1IX90-F1
#
_cell.length_a   1.000
_cell.length_b   1.000
_cell.length_c   1.000
_cell.angle_alpha   90.00
_cell.angle_beta   90.00
_cell.angle_gamma   90.00
#
_symmetry.space_group_name_H-M   'P 1'
#
loop_
_entity.id
_entity.type
_entity.pdbx_description
1 polymer ?
#
loop_
_entity_poly.entity_id
_entity_poly.type
_entity_poly.pdbx_seq_one_letter_code
_entity_poly.pdbx_strand_id
1 'polypeptide(L)'
;MKNHGYIPCIGLLLCLLVVLCACAGKAETPDTMEFEGIPWNASVEEVCQALELEFDPAMWEEESERGGTLRLENWDAFGQTAQIVYFNFANFTDDPTVPLGLCQVHFFYTADCDQQALLDALRAEYGPEAEEYVRYSSIDGEAQTWVDNEQLKYWFPKMTLAGTLSDAEQSALREAYLSELSDEAAANYINAEPAGSVLWAENYFDAFSSLIPEEEKPDEIEPWVRVNGEILTLALQLSEA
;
A
#
# COMPACT_ATOMS: atom_id res chain seq x y z
N MET A 1 -46.01 58.00 -36.04
CA MET A 1 -45.25 58.45 -34.87
C MET A 1 -43.84 57.89 -34.97
N LYS A 2 -42.85 58.69 -34.57
CA LYS A 2 -41.43 58.59 -34.88
C LYS A 2 -40.68 57.47 -34.14
N ASN A 3 -39.52 57.12 -34.73
CA ASN A 3 -38.28 56.51 -34.20
C ASN A 3 -38.14 54.99 -34.31
N HIS A 4 -37.27 54.47 -35.22
CA HIS A 4 -35.78 54.53 -35.35
C HIS A 4 -35.08 53.50 -34.46
N GLY A 5 -34.41 52.51 -35.08
CA GLY A 5 -33.36 51.71 -34.43
C GLY A 5 -33.18 50.30 -35.02
N TYR A 6 -32.30 50.16 -36.01
CA TYR A 6 -31.71 48.91 -36.46
C TYR A 6 -30.44 48.57 -35.64
N ILE A 7 -29.97 47.32 -35.79
CA ILE A 7 -28.59 46.77 -35.74
C ILE A 7 -28.27 45.82 -34.55
N PRO A 8 -27.63 44.63 -34.80
CA PRO A 8 -27.56 43.47 -33.91
C PRO A 8 -26.26 43.41 -33.10
N CYS A 9 -26.24 42.64 -32.00
CA CYS A 9 -25.01 42.32 -31.26
C CYS A 9 -24.86 40.81 -31.02
N ILE A 10 -24.03 40.19 -31.84
CA ILE A 10 -23.18 39.07 -31.42
C ILE A 10 -22.18 39.62 -30.39
N GLY A 11 -22.02 38.96 -29.24
CA GLY A 11 -20.84 39.11 -28.38
C GLY A 11 -21.12 39.42 -26.91
N LEU A 12 -20.99 38.41 -26.04
CA LEU A 12 -20.06 38.28 -24.90
C LEU A 12 -20.62 37.20 -23.95
N LEU A 13 -20.02 36.02 -23.84
CA LEU A 13 -18.82 35.70 -23.05
C LEU A 13 -19.16 35.40 -21.58
N LEU A 14 -18.81 34.17 -21.18
CA LEU A 14 -18.46 33.68 -19.84
C LEU A 14 -19.03 34.43 -18.63
N CYS A 15 -19.86 33.73 -17.84
CA CYS A 15 -20.03 33.82 -16.38
C CYS A 15 -21.38 33.15 -16.05
N LEU A 16 -21.54 32.11 -15.23
CA LEU A 16 -20.71 31.48 -14.21
C LEU A 16 -21.06 29.98 -14.14
N LEU A 17 -20.09 29.15 -14.46
CA LEU A 17 -19.93 27.80 -13.93
C LEU A 17 -19.24 27.92 -12.57
N VAL A 18 -19.95 28.33 -11.51
CA VAL A 18 -19.50 28.13 -10.12
C VAL A 18 -20.73 28.26 -9.23
N VAL A 19 -21.32 27.15 -8.79
CA VAL A 19 -21.68 26.83 -7.39
C VAL A 19 -22.25 25.39 -7.43
N LEU A 20 -21.44 24.41 -7.82
CA LEU A 20 -21.59 23.10 -7.18
C LEU A 20 -20.76 23.21 -5.92
N CYS A 21 -21.50 23.34 -4.83
CA CYS A 21 -21.03 23.44 -3.48
C CYS A 21 -20.15 22.23 -3.17
N ALA A 22 -18.84 22.37 -3.38
CA ALA A 22 -17.84 21.49 -2.81
C ALA A 22 -17.80 21.76 -1.30
N CYS A 23 -18.78 21.21 -0.58
CA CYS A 23 -18.55 20.75 0.77
C CYS A 23 -17.67 19.51 0.65
N ALA A 24 -16.41 19.70 0.27
CA ALA A 24 -15.38 18.71 0.50
C ALA A 24 -15.18 18.70 2.02
N GLY A 25 -16.02 17.92 2.71
CA GLY A 25 -15.60 17.37 3.99
C GLY A 25 -14.23 16.73 3.75
N LYS A 26 -13.26 17.00 4.63
CA LYS A 26 -11.99 16.29 4.63
C LYS A 26 -12.32 14.81 4.44
N ALA A 27 -11.79 14.18 3.39
CA ALA A 27 -11.93 12.74 3.23
C ALA A 27 -11.45 12.11 4.54
N GLU A 28 -12.33 11.37 5.20
CA GLU A 28 -11.97 10.71 6.46
C GLU A 28 -11.02 9.57 6.15
N THR A 29 -9.99 9.41 6.99
CA THR A 29 -9.11 8.25 6.97
C THR A 29 -9.95 6.96 7.04
N PRO A 30 -9.72 5.99 6.16
CA PRO A 30 -10.52 4.78 6.11
C PRO A 30 -10.27 3.91 7.35
N ASP A 31 -11.26 3.09 7.70
CA ASP A 31 -11.14 2.20 8.85
C ASP A 31 -10.17 1.04 8.55
N THR A 32 -10.10 0.60 7.28
CA THR A 32 -9.13 -0.39 6.76
C THR A 32 -8.47 0.14 5.47
N MET A 33 -7.35 -0.46 5.04
CA MET A 33 -6.72 -0.17 3.73
C MET A 33 -6.68 -1.42 2.85
N GLU A 34 -7.78 -2.17 2.80
CA GLU A 34 -7.91 -3.36 1.94
C GLU A 34 -7.80 -2.99 0.46
N PHE A 35 -7.04 -3.77 -0.32
CA PHE A 35 -6.95 -3.55 -1.76
C PHE A 35 -8.19 -4.13 -2.45
N GLU A 36 -8.93 -3.28 -3.16
CA GLU A 36 -10.18 -3.66 -3.86
C GLU A 36 -11.20 -4.38 -2.96
N GLY A 37 -11.19 -4.07 -1.65
CA GLY A 37 -12.06 -4.71 -0.66
C GLY A 37 -11.73 -6.17 -0.37
N ILE A 38 -10.54 -6.63 -0.75
CA ILE A 38 -10.01 -7.95 -0.41
C ILE A 38 -9.49 -7.90 1.03
N PRO A 39 -10.04 -8.71 1.94
CA PRO A 39 -9.56 -8.74 3.32
C PRO A 39 -8.10 -9.18 3.42
N TRP A 40 -7.39 -8.61 4.39
CA TRP A 40 -6.14 -9.19 4.84
C TRP A 40 -6.39 -10.61 5.36
N ASN A 41 -5.40 -11.49 5.18
CA ASN A 41 -5.49 -12.93 5.45
C ASN A 41 -6.36 -13.73 4.45
N ALA A 42 -6.84 -13.12 3.36
CA ALA A 42 -7.54 -13.85 2.29
C ALA A 42 -6.62 -14.89 1.63
N SER A 43 -7.16 -16.06 1.27
CA SER A 43 -6.40 -17.10 0.57
C SER A 43 -6.07 -16.69 -0.86
N VAL A 44 -5.12 -17.39 -1.50
CA VAL A 44 -4.81 -17.20 -2.92
C VAL A 44 -6.07 -17.40 -3.78
N GLU A 45 -6.91 -18.39 -3.47
CA GLU A 45 -8.15 -18.61 -4.22
C GLU A 45 -9.15 -17.48 -4.04
N GLU A 46 -9.27 -16.93 -2.82
CA GLU A 46 -10.16 -15.80 -2.54
C GLU A 46 -9.70 -14.54 -3.28
N VAL A 47 -8.38 -14.29 -3.33
CA VAL A 47 -7.78 -13.19 -4.11
C VAL A 47 -8.07 -13.37 -5.59
N CYS A 48 -7.77 -14.54 -6.17
CA CYS A 48 -8.05 -14.80 -7.58
C CYS A 48 -9.55 -14.66 -7.91
N GLN A 49 -10.43 -15.14 -7.03
CA GLN A 49 -11.86 -15.01 -7.21
C GLN A 49 -12.32 -13.54 -7.18
N ALA A 50 -11.84 -12.75 -6.22
CA ALA A 50 -12.20 -11.35 -6.08
C ALA A 50 -11.76 -10.51 -7.30
N LEU A 51 -10.60 -10.83 -7.86
CA LEU A 51 -10.02 -10.14 -9.02
C LEU A 51 -10.46 -10.74 -10.37
N GLU A 52 -11.37 -11.72 -10.36
CA GLU A 52 -11.83 -12.46 -11.55
C GLU A 52 -10.67 -13.09 -12.36
N LEU A 53 -9.63 -13.54 -11.66
CA LEU A 53 -8.44 -14.16 -12.23
C LEU A 53 -8.59 -15.68 -12.32
N GLU A 54 -8.17 -16.25 -13.46
CA GLU A 54 -7.90 -17.68 -13.57
C GLU A 54 -6.48 -17.95 -13.08
N PHE A 55 -6.35 -18.71 -11.98
CA PHE A 55 -5.04 -19.03 -11.42
C PHE A 55 -4.21 -19.85 -12.41
N ASP A 56 -3.06 -19.31 -12.81
CA ASP A 56 -2.02 -20.03 -13.53
C ASP A 56 -0.85 -20.31 -12.56
N PRO A 57 -0.41 -21.57 -12.38
CA PRO A 57 0.77 -21.88 -11.58
C PRO A 57 2.03 -21.09 -11.97
N ALA A 58 2.14 -20.60 -13.21
CA ALA A 58 3.23 -19.73 -13.64
C ALA A 58 3.21 -18.33 -13.01
N MET A 59 2.08 -17.90 -12.43
CA MET A 59 1.97 -16.66 -11.66
C MET A 59 2.45 -16.84 -10.22
N TRP A 60 2.64 -18.08 -9.74
CA TRP A 60 2.96 -18.36 -8.35
C TRP A 60 4.46 -18.62 -8.16
N GLU A 61 5.06 -17.88 -7.24
CA GLU A 61 6.44 -18.04 -6.81
C GLU A 61 6.46 -18.48 -5.35
N GLU A 62 6.84 -19.75 -5.12
CA GLU A 62 7.06 -20.26 -3.77
C GLU A 62 8.42 -19.78 -3.28
N GLU A 63 8.44 -18.87 -2.31
CA GLU A 63 9.70 -18.38 -1.72
C GLU A 63 10.05 -19.11 -0.40
N SER A 64 9.09 -19.75 0.29
CA SER A 64 9.36 -20.72 1.36
C SER A 64 8.13 -21.57 1.72
N GLU A 65 8.31 -22.55 2.61
CA GLU A 65 7.21 -23.36 3.17
C GLU A 65 6.11 -22.54 3.87
N ARG A 66 6.39 -21.28 4.23
CA ARG A 66 5.46 -20.38 4.95
C ARG A 66 5.11 -19.12 4.17
N GLY A 67 5.41 -19.06 2.88
CA GLY A 67 4.86 -17.98 2.07
C GLY A 67 5.23 -18.06 0.61
N GLY A 68 4.49 -17.31 -0.18
CA GLY A 68 4.71 -17.19 -1.60
C GLY A 68 4.04 -15.96 -2.16
N THR A 69 4.27 -15.76 -3.45
CA THR A 69 3.93 -14.52 -4.13
C THR A 69 3.15 -14.85 -5.39
N LEU A 70 1.98 -14.22 -5.54
CA LEU A 70 1.24 -14.21 -6.80
C LEU A 70 1.67 -12.97 -7.59
N ARG A 71 2.28 -13.20 -8.74
CA ARG A 71 2.84 -12.19 -9.64
C ARG A 71 1.93 -11.97 -10.85
N LEU A 72 1.47 -10.73 -11.02
CA LEU A 72 0.79 -10.26 -12.22
C LEU A 72 1.66 -9.27 -12.98
N GLU A 73 1.48 -9.20 -14.29
CA GLU A 73 2.17 -8.24 -15.16
C GLU A 73 1.17 -7.36 -15.89
N ASN A 74 1.53 -6.09 -16.12
CA ASN A 74 0.74 -5.12 -16.89
C ASN A 74 -0.71 -5.01 -16.39
N TRP A 75 -0.88 -4.79 -15.09
CA TRP A 75 -2.18 -4.73 -14.43
C TRP A 75 -2.63 -3.27 -14.24
N ASP A 76 -3.87 -2.97 -14.61
CA ASP A 76 -4.44 -1.63 -14.43
C ASP A 76 -4.95 -1.45 -13.01
N ALA A 77 -4.32 -0.55 -12.25
CA ALA A 77 -4.72 -0.19 -10.89
C ALA A 77 -4.50 1.31 -10.64
N PHE A 78 -5.40 1.94 -9.89
CA PHE A 78 -5.32 3.36 -9.55
C PHE A 78 -5.23 4.28 -10.79
N GLY A 79 -5.88 3.88 -11.89
CA GLY A 79 -5.91 4.66 -13.14
C GLY A 79 -4.61 4.64 -13.96
N GLN A 80 -3.65 3.78 -13.60
CA GLN A 80 -2.36 3.60 -14.27
C GLN A 80 -2.09 2.10 -14.46
N THR A 81 -1.26 1.73 -15.44
CA THR A 81 -0.82 0.34 -15.61
C THR A 81 0.45 0.10 -14.81
N ALA A 82 0.37 -0.76 -13.79
CA ALA A 82 1.55 -1.28 -13.10
C ALA A 82 2.23 -2.33 -13.97
N GLN A 83 3.56 -2.24 -14.12
CA GLN A 83 4.32 -3.22 -14.88
C GLN A 83 4.28 -4.58 -14.20
N ILE A 84 4.36 -4.60 -12.87
CA ILE A 84 4.34 -5.79 -12.03
C ILE A 84 3.47 -5.50 -10.81
N VAL A 85 2.67 -6.49 -10.40
CA VAL A 85 1.96 -6.50 -9.12
C VAL A 85 2.27 -7.79 -8.38
N TYR A 86 2.67 -7.68 -7.12
CA TYR A 86 2.86 -8.83 -6.23
C TYR A 86 1.79 -8.83 -5.15
N PHE A 87 1.10 -9.95 -5.01
CA PHE A 87 0.30 -10.26 -3.83
C PHE A 87 1.12 -11.24 -3.00
N ASN A 88 1.57 -10.80 -1.83
CA ASN A 88 2.42 -11.58 -0.95
C ASN A 88 1.56 -12.27 0.10
N PHE A 89 1.83 -13.56 0.30
CA PHE A 89 1.09 -14.40 1.24
C PHE A 89 2.03 -15.02 2.25
N ALA A 90 1.60 -15.04 3.51
CA ALA A 90 2.38 -15.61 4.60
C ALA A 90 1.51 -16.45 5.54
N ASN A 91 2.11 -17.46 6.15
CA ASN A 91 1.58 -18.14 7.32
C ASN A 91 2.43 -17.73 8.53
N PHE A 92 1.80 -17.00 9.45
CA PHE A 92 2.48 -16.49 10.65
C PHE A 92 2.57 -17.50 11.80
N THR A 93 2.10 -18.73 11.59
CA THR A 93 2.11 -19.83 12.57
C THR A 93 3.24 -20.82 12.29
N ASP A 94 3.51 -21.69 13.27
CA ASP A 94 4.44 -22.79 13.11
C ASP A 94 3.82 -24.04 12.47
N ASP A 95 2.49 -24.06 12.33
CA ASP A 95 1.72 -25.14 11.74
C ASP A 95 1.61 -24.97 10.21
N PRO A 96 2.28 -25.81 9.40
CA PRO A 96 2.25 -25.73 7.95
C PRO A 96 0.88 -26.11 7.36
N THR A 97 -0.07 -26.58 8.16
CA THR A 97 -1.45 -26.86 7.72
C THR A 97 -2.35 -25.62 7.74
N VAL A 98 -1.91 -24.53 8.39
CA VAL A 98 -2.59 -23.23 8.32
C VAL A 98 -2.35 -22.64 6.93
N PRO A 99 -3.42 -22.29 6.18
CA PRO A 99 -3.28 -21.69 4.86
C PRO A 99 -2.49 -20.38 4.88
N LEU A 100 -1.83 -20.06 3.77
CA LEU A 100 -1.25 -18.74 3.58
C LEU A 100 -2.37 -17.70 3.43
N GLY A 101 -2.21 -16.56 4.08
CA GLY A 101 -3.11 -15.43 3.95
C GLY A 101 -2.42 -14.21 3.34
N LEU A 102 -3.16 -13.41 2.58
CA LEU A 102 -2.69 -12.17 1.99
C LEU A 102 -2.22 -11.23 3.09
N CYS A 103 -0.96 -10.81 3.06
CA CYS A 103 -0.41 -9.88 4.04
C CYS A 103 0.03 -8.55 3.43
N GLN A 104 0.22 -8.50 2.11
CA GLN A 104 0.73 -7.31 1.44
C GLN A 104 0.48 -7.33 -0.06
N VAL A 105 0.29 -6.15 -0.65
CA VAL A 105 0.24 -5.96 -2.10
C VAL A 105 1.28 -4.93 -2.54
N HIS A 106 2.13 -5.28 -3.51
CA HIS A 106 3.13 -4.38 -4.11
C HIS A 106 2.79 -4.07 -5.56
N PHE A 107 2.89 -2.79 -5.95
CA PHE A 107 2.79 -2.38 -7.34
C PHE A 107 4.09 -1.73 -7.77
N PHE A 108 4.57 -2.10 -8.95
CA PHE A 108 5.75 -1.53 -9.57
C PHE A 108 5.34 -0.77 -10.82
N TYR A 109 5.45 0.55 -10.77
CA TYR A 109 5.16 1.43 -11.90
C TYR A 109 6.44 1.85 -12.62
N THR A 110 6.29 2.11 -13.91
CA THR A 110 7.35 2.67 -14.76
C THR A 110 7.56 4.16 -14.46
N ALA A 111 8.76 4.69 -14.72
CA ALA A 111 9.11 6.10 -14.42
C ALA A 111 8.32 7.14 -15.21
N ASP A 112 7.62 6.74 -16.28
CA ASP A 112 6.70 7.59 -17.04
C ASP A 112 5.27 7.61 -16.48
N CYS A 113 5.00 6.88 -15.39
CA CYS A 113 3.75 6.95 -14.65
C CYS A 113 3.44 8.39 -14.22
N ASP A 114 2.17 8.80 -14.39
CA ASP A 114 1.71 10.09 -13.89
C ASP A 114 1.57 10.04 -12.36
N GLN A 115 2.62 10.47 -11.67
CA GLN A 115 2.70 10.46 -10.21
C GLN A 115 1.55 11.23 -9.55
N GLN A 116 1.13 12.36 -10.15
CA GLN A 116 0.06 13.16 -9.57
C GLN A 116 -1.29 12.46 -9.72
N ALA A 117 -1.56 11.85 -10.88
CA ALA A 117 -2.76 11.06 -11.09
C ALA A 117 -2.82 9.85 -10.13
N LEU A 118 -1.68 9.19 -9.89
CA LEU A 118 -1.60 8.08 -8.93
C LEU A 118 -1.92 8.55 -7.50
N LEU A 119 -1.30 9.64 -7.03
CA LEU A 119 -1.58 10.21 -5.72
C LEU A 119 -3.04 10.63 -5.58
N ASP A 120 -3.64 11.19 -6.62
CA ASP A 120 -5.05 11.59 -6.59
C ASP A 120 -5.99 10.39 -6.52
N ALA A 121 -5.67 9.29 -7.22
CA ALA A 121 -6.41 8.03 -7.13
C ALA A 121 -6.30 7.42 -5.72
N LEU A 122 -5.12 7.41 -5.12
CA LEU A 122 -4.91 6.92 -3.75
C LEU A 122 -5.63 7.77 -2.73
N ARG A 123 -5.62 9.09 -2.89
CA ARG A 123 -6.38 9.98 -2.01
C ARG A 123 -7.89 9.78 -2.11
N ALA A 124 -8.37 9.43 -3.30
CA ALA A 124 -9.78 9.12 -3.51
C ALA A 124 -10.17 7.81 -2.81
N GLU A 125 -9.28 6.81 -2.82
CA GLU A 125 -9.52 5.48 -2.23
C GLU A 125 -9.28 5.48 -0.71
N TYR A 126 -8.13 5.96 -0.27
CA TYR A 126 -7.62 5.81 1.10
C TYR A 126 -7.56 7.12 1.89
N GLY A 127 -8.06 8.23 1.35
CA GLY A 127 -8.03 9.53 2.03
C GLY A 127 -6.66 10.23 2.00
N PRO A 128 -6.47 11.30 2.78
CA PRO A 128 -5.25 12.12 2.70
C PRO A 128 -4.01 11.38 3.21
N GLU A 129 -2.84 11.77 2.70
CA GLU A 129 -1.57 11.26 3.22
C GLU A 129 -1.35 11.64 4.69
N ALA A 130 -0.58 10.81 5.38
CA ALA A 130 -0.06 11.09 6.71
C ALA A 130 1.05 12.15 6.65
N GLU A 131 1.04 13.09 7.61
CA GLU A 131 2.17 14.02 7.79
C GLU A 131 3.37 13.34 8.47
N GLU A 132 3.10 12.31 9.27
CA GLU A 132 4.09 11.54 10.04
C GLU A 132 3.60 10.09 10.21
N TYR A 133 4.53 9.14 10.20
CA TYR A 133 4.30 7.71 10.46
C TYR A 133 5.35 7.18 11.43
N VAL A 134 4.92 6.35 12.40
CA VAL A 134 5.83 5.65 13.31
C VAL A 134 5.79 4.16 13.01
N ARG A 135 6.92 3.63 12.52
CA ARG A 135 7.12 2.19 12.34
C ARG A 135 7.83 1.63 13.57
N TYR A 136 7.44 0.44 14.00
CA TYR A 136 8.23 -0.33 14.96
C TYR A 136 9.00 -1.41 14.23
N SER A 137 10.29 -1.54 14.52
CA SER A 137 11.13 -2.61 13.97
C SER A 137 10.73 -3.96 14.56
N SER A 138 10.66 -5.00 13.73
CA SER A 138 10.48 -6.38 14.18
C SER A 138 11.77 -7.00 14.73
N ILE A 139 12.93 -6.35 14.55
CA ILE A 139 14.25 -6.86 14.97
C ILE A 139 14.60 -6.42 16.39
N ASP A 140 14.51 -5.12 16.66
CA ASP A 140 14.91 -4.53 17.95
C ASP A 140 13.75 -3.84 18.68
N GLY A 141 12.62 -3.63 18.02
CA GLY A 141 11.44 -2.99 18.59
C GLY A 141 11.53 -1.47 18.66
N GLU A 142 12.58 -0.86 18.10
CA GLU A 142 12.74 0.58 18.12
C GLU A 142 11.70 1.26 17.21
N ALA A 143 11.25 2.43 17.66
CA ALA A 143 10.33 3.27 16.92
C ALA A 143 11.11 4.16 15.96
N GLN A 144 10.77 4.09 14.68
CA GLN A 144 11.30 4.95 13.65
C GLN A 144 10.20 5.88 13.12
N THR A 145 10.43 7.18 13.25
CA THR A 145 9.52 8.20 12.74
C THR A 145 9.90 8.58 11.31
N TRP A 146 8.94 8.45 10.42
CA TRP A 146 8.98 8.83 9.01
C TRP A 146 8.13 10.08 8.81
N VAL A 147 8.70 11.11 8.20
CA VAL A 147 8.01 12.38 7.95
C VAL A 147 7.74 12.52 6.45
N ASP A 148 6.58 13.09 6.12
CA ASP A 148 6.19 13.40 4.75
C ASP A 148 7.31 14.11 3.98
N ASN A 149 7.60 13.60 2.78
CA ASN A 149 8.58 14.20 1.87
C ASN A 149 8.22 13.95 0.41
N GLU A 150 9.00 14.48 -0.53
CA GLU A 150 8.70 14.36 -1.97
C GLU A 150 8.82 12.93 -2.50
N GLN A 151 9.66 12.09 -1.90
CA GLN A 151 9.94 10.73 -2.38
C GLN A 151 9.05 9.68 -1.74
N LEU A 152 8.60 9.89 -0.51
CA LEU A 152 7.93 8.86 0.28
C LEU A 152 6.69 9.44 0.95
N LYS A 153 5.55 8.83 0.64
CA LYS A 153 4.22 9.17 1.16
C LYS A 153 3.63 7.98 1.90
N TYR A 154 2.83 8.25 2.93
CA TYR A 154 2.19 7.22 3.75
C TYR A 154 0.69 7.45 3.91
N TRP A 155 -0.03 6.35 4.14
CA TRP A 155 -1.42 6.29 4.56
C TRP A 155 -1.51 5.33 5.75
N PHE A 156 -2.34 5.65 6.74
CA PHE A 156 -2.64 4.79 7.87
C PHE A 156 -4.15 4.52 7.89
N PRO A 157 -4.61 3.29 8.13
CA PRO A 157 -5.99 3.04 8.48
C PRO A 157 -6.19 3.34 9.97
N LYS A 158 -7.44 3.43 10.41
CA LYS A 158 -7.73 3.51 11.85
C LYS A 158 -7.53 2.18 12.61
N MET A 159 -7.24 1.08 11.92
CA MET A 159 -7.03 -0.24 12.53
C MET A 159 -5.57 -0.47 12.94
N THR A 160 -5.36 -1.34 13.92
CA THR A 160 -4.04 -1.85 14.33
C THR A 160 -3.88 -3.30 13.92
N LEU A 161 -2.66 -3.84 13.91
CA LEU A 161 -2.45 -5.29 13.69
C LEU A 161 -3.24 -6.13 14.70
N ALA A 162 -3.28 -5.72 15.97
CA ALA A 162 -4.09 -6.35 17.02
C ALA A 162 -5.60 -6.32 16.72
N GLY A 163 -6.08 -5.30 16.00
CA GLY A 163 -7.47 -5.20 15.56
C GLY A 163 -7.82 -6.13 14.40
N THR A 164 -6.82 -6.56 13.63
CA THR A 164 -6.98 -7.42 12.44
C THR A 164 -6.71 -8.89 12.75
N LEU A 165 -5.77 -9.18 13.66
CA LEU A 165 -5.35 -10.53 14.01
C LEU A 165 -6.11 -11.06 15.24
N SER A 166 -6.48 -12.34 15.23
CA SER A 166 -6.98 -13.04 16.42
C SER A 166 -5.88 -13.21 17.49
N ASP A 167 -6.26 -13.46 18.75
CA ASP A 167 -5.30 -13.70 19.85
C ASP A 167 -4.30 -14.83 19.53
N ALA A 168 -4.76 -15.85 18.79
CA ALA A 168 -3.92 -16.97 18.37
C ALA A 168 -2.90 -16.53 17.30
N GLU A 169 -3.33 -15.74 16.32
CA GLU A 169 -2.45 -15.19 15.27
C GLU A 169 -1.46 -14.17 15.84
N GLN A 170 -1.87 -13.35 16.82
CA GLN A 170 -0.97 -12.43 17.52
C GLN A 170 0.10 -13.21 18.32
N SER A 171 -0.30 -14.29 18.99
CA SER A 171 0.64 -15.16 19.71
C SER A 171 1.62 -15.84 18.75
N ALA A 172 1.11 -16.32 17.62
CA ALA A 172 1.91 -16.93 16.57
C ALA A 172 2.90 -15.94 15.94
N LEU A 173 2.46 -14.72 15.60
CA LEU A 173 3.32 -13.64 15.14
C LEU A 173 4.43 -13.33 16.15
N ARG A 174 4.08 -13.25 17.45
CA ARG A 174 5.04 -13.02 18.53
C ARG A 174 6.10 -14.11 18.58
N GLU A 175 5.70 -15.37 18.50
CA GLU A 175 6.63 -16.50 18.58
C GLU A 175 7.49 -16.64 17.32
N ALA A 176 6.89 -16.46 16.14
CA ALA A 176 7.56 -16.70 14.87
C ALA A 176 8.53 -15.57 14.47
N TYR A 177 8.16 -14.31 14.74
CA TYR A 177 8.87 -13.16 14.17
C TYR A 177 9.37 -12.15 15.20
N LEU A 178 8.74 -12.08 16.36
CA LEU A 178 9.09 -11.07 17.36
C LEU A 178 9.74 -11.70 18.59
N SER A 179 10.12 -12.98 18.57
CA SER A 179 10.52 -13.76 19.76
C SER A 179 11.72 -13.17 20.51
N GLU A 180 12.64 -12.54 19.80
CA GLU A 180 13.81 -11.86 20.36
C GLU A 180 13.49 -10.49 20.99
N LEU A 181 12.31 -9.92 20.70
CA LEU A 181 11.87 -8.65 21.29
C LEU A 181 11.46 -8.82 22.76
N SER A 182 11.60 -7.72 23.50
CA SER A 182 10.95 -7.58 24.81
C SER A 182 9.44 -7.60 24.67
N ASP A 183 8.71 -7.95 25.75
CA ASP A 183 7.24 -7.96 25.74
C ASP A 183 6.65 -6.58 25.41
N GLU A 184 7.30 -5.51 25.88
CA GLU A 184 6.89 -4.14 25.58
C GLU A 184 7.10 -3.81 24.09
N ALA A 185 8.27 -4.13 23.54
CA ALA A 185 8.58 -3.92 22.13
C ALA A 185 7.63 -4.69 21.20
N ALA A 186 7.38 -5.97 21.49
CA ALA A 186 6.46 -6.77 20.71
C ALA A 186 5.01 -6.26 20.84
N ALA A 187 4.60 -5.82 22.02
CA ALA A 187 3.28 -5.21 22.20
C ALA A 187 3.14 -3.91 21.40
N ASN A 188 4.17 -3.07 21.35
CA ASN A 188 4.17 -1.86 20.53
C ASN A 188 4.03 -2.20 19.04
N TYR A 189 4.76 -3.20 18.56
CA TYR A 189 4.65 -3.67 17.17
C TYR A 189 3.23 -4.16 16.86
N ILE A 190 2.66 -5.03 17.69
CA ILE A 190 1.31 -5.60 17.48
C ILE A 190 0.21 -4.54 17.59
N ASN A 191 0.40 -3.51 18.42
CA ASN A 191 -0.58 -2.41 18.54
C ASN A 191 -0.33 -1.27 17.55
N ALA A 192 0.63 -1.39 16.65
CA ALA A 192 0.88 -0.39 15.62
C ALA A 192 -0.19 -0.42 14.52
N GLU A 193 -0.45 0.75 13.94
CA GLU A 193 -1.24 0.88 12.72
C GLU A 193 -0.38 0.43 11.53
N PRO A 194 -0.88 -0.48 10.68
CA PRO A 194 -0.19 -0.83 9.46
C PRO A 194 -0.19 0.34 8.47
N ALA A 195 0.75 0.36 7.53
CA ALA A 195 0.90 1.46 6.57
C ALA A 195 0.64 1.04 5.13
N GLY A 196 0.09 1.98 4.37
CA GLY A 196 0.17 2.04 2.93
C GLY A 196 1.25 3.05 2.58
N SER A 197 2.07 2.79 1.56
CA SER A 197 3.14 3.72 1.17
C SER A 197 3.30 3.85 -0.34
N VAL A 198 3.81 5.01 -0.76
CA VAL A 198 4.29 5.25 -2.12
C VAL A 198 5.74 5.71 -2.05
N LEU A 199 6.64 5.02 -2.74
CA LEU A 199 8.05 5.37 -2.87
C LEU A 199 8.40 5.70 -4.33
N TRP A 200 8.81 6.95 -4.56
CA TRP A 200 9.33 7.43 -5.83
C TRP A 200 10.85 7.27 -5.87
N ALA A 201 11.33 6.25 -6.58
CA ALA A 201 12.75 5.97 -6.74
C ALA A 201 13.10 5.58 -8.19
N GLU A 202 14.33 5.85 -8.60
CA GLU A 202 14.86 5.30 -9.86
C GLU A 202 15.12 3.80 -9.71
N ASN A 203 15.68 3.39 -8.57
CA ASN A 203 15.87 1.99 -8.17
C ASN A 203 15.21 1.73 -6.81
N TYR A 204 14.13 0.95 -6.82
CA TYR A 204 13.40 0.57 -5.60
C TYR A 204 14.31 -0.12 -4.58
N PHE A 205 15.12 -1.10 -4.97
CA PHE A 205 15.94 -1.87 -4.03
C PHE A 205 17.04 -1.01 -3.38
N ASP A 206 17.68 -0.14 -4.15
CA ASP A 206 18.68 0.78 -3.61
C ASP A 206 18.04 1.82 -2.69
N ALA A 207 16.89 2.38 -3.09
CA ALA A 207 16.18 3.35 -2.27
C ALA A 207 15.68 2.70 -0.96
N PHE A 208 15.00 1.56 -1.05
CA PHE A 208 14.50 0.82 0.10
C PHE A 208 15.64 0.40 1.04
N SER A 209 16.75 -0.13 0.51
CA SER A 209 17.91 -0.45 1.34
C SER A 209 18.54 0.78 2.00
N SER A 210 18.53 1.96 1.35
CA SER A 210 19.04 3.20 1.96
C SER A 210 18.18 3.71 3.11
N LEU A 211 16.91 3.31 3.17
CA LEU A 211 15.96 3.63 4.23
C LEU A 211 16.12 2.74 5.48
N ILE A 212 16.82 1.62 5.33
CA ILE A 212 17.06 0.65 6.41
C ILE A 212 18.45 0.93 7.02
N PRO A 213 18.57 1.05 8.35
CA PRO A 213 19.87 1.16 9.02
C PRO A 213 20.80 0.01 8.62
N GLU A 214 22.10 0.27 8.47
CA GLU A 214 23.09 -0.75 8.04
C GLU A 214 23.09 -2.01 8.93
N GLU A 215 22.72 -1.86 10.20
CA GLU A 215 22.64 -2.92 11.21
C GLU A 215 21.43 -3.85 11.02
N GLU A 216 20.42 -3.39 10.27
CA GLU A 216 19.20 -4.13 9.93
C GLU A 216 19.23 -4.69 8.49
N LYS A 217 20.27 -4.35 7.71
CA LYS A 217 20.42 -4.88 6.35
C LYS A 217 20.81 -6.36 6.41
N PRO A 218 20.03 -7.27 5.80
CA PRO A 218 20.43 -8.67 5.72
C PRO A 218 21.70 -8.83 4.85
N ASP A 219 22.49 -9.87 5.13
CA ASP A 219 23.66 -10.25 4.33
C ASP A 219 23.28 -10.68 2.88
N GLU A 220 22.00 -11.02 2.65
CA GLU A 220 21.40 -11.35 1.36
C GLU A 220 20.09 -10.56 1.17
N ILE A 221 19.88 -9.93 0.00
CA ILE A 221 18.76 -9.00 -0.29
C ILE A 221 17.39 -9.73 -0.39
N GLU A 222 17.39 -11.06 -0.53
CA GLU A 222 16.18 -11.89 -0.53
C GLU A 222 16.00 -12.49 0.87
N PRO A 223 14.82 -12.50 1.55
CA PRO A 223 13.49 -11.98 1.24
C PRO A 223 12.97 -11.10 2.40
N TRP A 224 13.39 -9.84 2.48
CA TRP A 224 12.94 -8.91 3.56
C TRP A 224 11.55 -8.29 3.32
N VAL A 225 10.89 -8.66 2.22
CA VAL A 225 9.49 -8.27 1.93
C VAL A 225 8.52 -8.85 2.96
N ARG A 226 8.94 -9.80 3.81
CA ARG A 226 8.03 -10.72 4.48
C ARG A 226 7.35 -10.29 5.77
N VAL A 227 7.80 -9.28 6.52
CA VAL A 227 7.06 -8.86 7.74
C VAL A 227 7.28 -7.38 8.06
N ASN A 228 6.83 -6.54 7.15
CA ASN A 228 6.51 -5.16 7.52
C ASN A 228 5.01 -5.14 7.78
N GLY A 229 4.54 -4.40 8.79
CA GLY A 229 3.13 -4.03 8.89
C GLY A 229 2.69 -3.12 7.73
N GLU A 230 3.09 -3.44 6.51
CA GLU A 230 2.85 -2.73 5.28
C GLU A 230 1.83 -3.53 4.49
N ILE A 231 0.64 -2.94 4.41
CA ILE A 231 -0.53 -3.52 3.78
C ILE A 231 -0.46 -3.31 2.25
N LEU A 232 0.05 -2.16 1.82
CA LEU A 232 0.10 -1.75 0.43
C LEU A 232 1.39 -0.95 0.19
N THR A 233 2.21 -1.37 -0.77
CA THR A 233 3.40 -0.60 -1.17
C THR A 233 3.37 -0.33 -2.66
N LEU A 234 3.44 0.93 -3.03
CA LEU A 234 3.51 1.38 -4.42
C LEU A 234 4.93 1.88 -4.66
N ALA A 235 5.70 1.12 -5.41
CA ALA A 235 7.07 1.44 -5.75
C ALA A 235 7.16 1.93 -7.20
N LEU A 236 7.85 3.03 -7.42
CA LEU A 236 8.38 3.36 -8.74
C LEU A 236 9.73 2.67 -8.88
N GLN A 237 9.93 1.93 -9.96
CA GLN A 237 11.24 1.39 -10.33
C GLN A 237 11.41 1.56 -11.84
N LEU A 238 12.49 2.19 -12.29
CA LEU A 238 13.05 1.92 -13.63
C LEU A 238 14.56 2.18 -13.67
N SER A 239 15.29 1.13 -14.03
CA SER A 239 16.01 1.16 -15.30
C SER A 239 15.98 -0.23 -15.93
N GLU A 240 15.68 -0.29 -17.23
CA GLU A 240 15.94 -1.47 -18.06
C GLU A 240 17.43 -1.87 -17.94
N ALA A 241 17.69 -3.18 -17.96
CA ALA A 241 18.98 -3.70 -18.41
C ALA A 241 19.00 -3.81 -19.94
#